data_AF-K7MLZ0-F1
#
_entry.id   AF-K7MLZ0-F1
#
_cell.length_a   1.000
_cell.length_b   1.000
_cell.length_c   1.000
_cell.angle_alpha   90.00
_cell.angle_beta   90.00
_cell.angle_gamma   90.00
#
_symmetry.space_group_name_H-M   'P 1'
#
loop_
_entity.id
_entity.type
_entity.pdbx_description
1 polymer ?
#
loop_
_entity_poly.entity_id
_entity_poly.type
_entity_poly.pdbx_seq_one_letter_code
_entity_poly.pdbx_strand_id
1 'polypeptide(L)'
;MTPANVAVIRTASELLGMTAGDGLSHVAETRFREVVGTNQEHALTVLRSCMLLLPEAETTACLVSRCIEALVSVHGVSRLNDVNEMQPGDFQIVAESMGRRLEESHDVLYKMVDLYLKENKFEKVTEEERSGICNSIDCTKLSSETLVECVQNPRMPLRLVVRAVMLEHLNTRHSIALAGAQRHQLRFENNTRRQRQRQRRRSMTLGDFLYRDATLRETAKLKTMMDSTDARIRSLEEEVRCMNRVLLRECQVSVLGSERSASFHFVTDENVGSVKNGTFRQRLMIGLKNAFRVPNSVST
;
A
#
# COMPACT_ATOMS: atom_id res chain seq x y z
N MET A 1 -20.76 28.77 -19.21
CA MET A 1 -19.43 28.99 -18.62
C MET A 1 -18.50 27.85 -19.04
N THR A 2 -17.33 28.18 -19.57
CA THR A 2 -16.32 27.23 -20.09
C THR A 2 -15.22 27.00 -19.04
N PRO A 3 -14.41 25.93 -19.15
CA PRO A 3 -13.30 25.70 -18.22
C PRO A 3 -12.34 26.91 -18.11
N ALA A 4 -12.05 27.56 -19.23
CA ALA A 4 -11.17 28.72 -19.28
C ALA A 4 -11.77 30.04 -18.72
N ASN A 5 -13.06 30.08 -18.34
CA ASN A 5 -13.65 31.27 -17.69
C ASN A 5 -14.36 31.01 -16.36
N VAL A 6 -14.50 29.76 -15.92
CA VAL A 6 -15.13 29.42 -14.63
C VAL A 6 -14.35 30.01 -13.46
N ALA A 7 -13.01 30.01 -13.51
CA ALA A 7 -12.14 30.59 -12.49
C ALA A 7 -12.30 32.12 -12.40
N VAL A 8 -12.13 32.83 -13.53
CA VAL A 8 -12.27 34.30 -13.62
C VAL A 8 -13.62 34.77 -13.09
N ILE A 9 -14.69 34.06 -13.45
CA ILE A 9 -16.05 34.42 -13.00
C ILE A 9 -16.23 34.08 -11.51
N ARG A 10 -15.66 32.98 -11.01
CA ARG A 10 -15.72 32.60 -9.59
C ARG A 10 -14.95 33.59 -8.70
N THR A 11 -13.80 34.11 -9.12
CA THR A 11 -13.04 35.11 -8.35
C THR A 11 -13.69 36.48 -8.41
N ALA A 12 -14.04 36.96 -9.61
CA ALA A 12 -14.68 38.27 -9.77
C ALA A 12 -16.02 38.37 -9.03
N SER A 13 -16.83 37.31 -9.00
CA SER A 13 -18.10 37.31 -8.25
C SER A 13 -17.91 37.31 -6.72
N GLU A 14 -16.80 36.78 -6.19
CA GLU A 14 -16.49 36.92 -4.77
C GLU A 14 -16.00 38.34 -4.45
N LEU A 15 -15.04 38.87 -5.23
CA LEU A 15 -14.45 40.20 -5.05
C LEU A 15 -15.47 41.34 -5.20
N LEU A 16 -16.50 41.15 -6.04
CA LEU A 16 -17.61 42.09 -6.22
C LEU A 16 -18.77 41.87 -5.21
N GLY A 17 -18.61 40.97 -4.23
CA GLY A 17 -19.62 40.70 -3.20
C GLY A 17 -20.91 40.06 -3.71
N MET A 18 -20.88 39.37 -4.87
CA MET A 18 -22.04 38.71 -5.49
C MET A 18 -22.35 37.34 -4.84
N THR A 19 -22.31 37.31 -3.51
CA THR A 19 -22.41 36.12 -2.64
C THR A 19 -23.79 35.94 -1.99
N ALA A 20 -24.69 36.93 -2.15
CA ALA A 20 -26.04 36.88 -1.60
C ALA A 20 -27.00 36.02 -2.45
N GLY A 21 -27.61 35.00 -1.84
CA GLY A 21 -28.62 34.13 -2.47
C GLY A 21 -28.03 33.22 -3.56
N ASP A 22 -28.85 32.87 -4.55
CA ASP A 22 -28.42 32.16 -5.78
C ASP A 22 -27.62 33.09 -6.74
N GLY A 23 -26.68 33.83 -6.18
CA GLY A 23 -25.82 34.78 -6.88
C GLY A 23 -24.83 34.09 -7.81
N LEU A 24 -24.17 34.91 -8.64
CA LEU A 24 -23.20 34.44 -9.63
C LEU A 24 -22.05 33.63 -9.01
N SER A 25 -21.66 33.93 -7.76
CA SER A 25 -20.68 33.13 -7.01
C SER A 25 -21.12 31.68 -6.83
N HIS A 26 -22.39 31.41 -6.45
CA HIS A 26 -22.90 30.05 -6.26
C HIS A 26 -23.01 29.26 -7.57
N VAL A 27 -23.42 29.92 -8.66
CA VAL A 27 -23.48 29.32 -10.01
C VAL A 27 -22.07 29.00 -10.52
N ALA A 28 -21.11 29.91 -10.34
CA ALA A 28 -19.72 29.71 -10.70
C ALA A 28 -19.06 28.59 -9.88
N GLU A 29 -19.33 28.54 -8.58
CA GLU A 29 -18.85 27.52 -7.63
C GLU A 29 -19.37 26.11 -7.97
N THR A 30 -20.66 26.00 -8.29
CA THR A 30 -21.27 24.73 -8.75
C THR A 30 -20.63 24.26 -10.04
N ARG A 31 -20.48 25.16 -11.02
CA ARG A 31 -19.84 24.85 -12.31
C ARG A 31 -18.35 24.53 -12.16
N PHE A 32 -17.63 25.15 -11.23
CA PHE A 32 -16.23 24.84 -10.94
C PHE A 32 -16.08 23.39 -10.49
N ARG A 33 -16.88 22.95 -9.51
CA ARG A 33 -16.88 21.55 -9.02
C ARG A 33 -17.16 20.56 -10.14
N GLU A 34 -18.17 20.83 -10.96
CA GLU A 34 -18.55 19.99 -12.10
C GLU A 34 -17.42 19.89 -13.13
N VAL A 35 -16.82 21.02 -13.52
CA VAL A 35 -15.75 21.07 -14.53
C VAL A 35 -14.47 20.37 -14.05
N VAL A 36 -14.07 20.59 -12.79
CA VAL A 36 -12.86 20.00 -12.21
C VAL A 36 -13.04 18.50 -11.95
N GLY A 37 -14.23 18.06 -11.53
CA GLY A 37 -14.52 16.65 -11.25
C GLY A 37 -14.80 15.77 -12.48
N THR A 38 -15.13 16.33 -13.65
CA THR A 38 -15.57 15.55 -14.84
C THR A 38 -14.46 15.23 -15.84
N ASN A 39 -13.42 16.06 -15.98
CA ASN A 39 -12.36 15.84 -16.97
C ASN A 39 -11.04 16.46 -16.51
N GLN A 40 -9.97 15.67 -16.50
CA GLN A 40 -8.64 16.10 -16.09
C GLN A 40 -8.08 17.25 -16.94
N GLU A 41 -8.27 17.23 -18.27
CA GLU A 41 -7.77 18.30 -19.14
C GLU A 41 -8.56 19.60 -18.96
N HIS A 42 -9.83 19.50 -18.55
CA HIS A 42 -10.57 20.67 -18.06
C HIS A 42 -10.02 21.16 -16.72
N ALA A 43 -9.75 20.28 -15.75
CA ALA A 43 -9.15 20.64 -14.47
C ALA A 43 -7.77 21.32 -14.62
N LEU A 44 -6.92 20.86 -15.55
CA LEU A 44 -5.67 21.53 -15.92
C LEU A 44 -5.91 22.90 -16.58
N THR A 45 -6.93 23.02 -17.43
CA THR A 45 -7.33 24.32 -18.03
C THR A 45 -7.82 25.31 -16.96
N VAL A 46 -8.60 24.84 -15.97
CA VAL A 46 -9.04 25.65 -14.83
C VAL A 46 -7.85 26.04 -13.96
N LEU A 47 -6.96 25.09 -13.62
CA LEU A 47 -5.74 25.34 -12.85
C LEU A 47 -4.91 26.47 -13.48
N ARG A 48 -4.61 26.38 -14.78
CA ARG A 48 -3.88 27.41 -15.53
C ARG A 48 -4.59 28.76 -15.48
N SER A 49 -5.92 28.78 -15.61
CA SER A 49 -6.71 30.01 -15.46
C SER A 49 -6.70 30.56 -14.03
N CYS A 50 -6.57 29.72 -13.00
CA CYS A 50 -6.46 30.15 -11.60
C CYS A 50 -5.06 30.72 -11.29
N MET A 51 -3.99 30.16 -11.87
CA MET A 51 -2.62 30.67 -11.66
C MET A 51 -2.44 32.10 -12.21
N LEU A 52 -3.13 32.45 -13.30
CA LEU A 52 -3.17 33.82 -13.85
C LEU A 52 -3.98 34.82 -13.00
N LEU A 53 -4.54 34.37 -11.87
CA LEU A 53 -5.40 35.11 -10.96
C LEU A 53 -4.91 35.00 -9.51
N LEU A 54 -3.63 34.68 -9.29
CA LEU A 54 -3.03 34.65 -7.96
C LEU A 54 -2.55 36.05 -7.55
N PRO A 55 -2.68 36.42 -6.26
CA PRO A 55 -3.12 35.59 -5.13
C PRO A 55 -4.65 35.49 -4.92
N GLU A 56 -5.48 36.24 -5.65
CA GLU A 56 -6.92 36.36 -5.41
C GLU A 56 -7.67 35.02 -5.53
N ALA A 57 -7.33 34.18 -6.51
CA ALA A 57 -7.99 32.90 -6.76
C ALA A 57 -7.82 31.88 -5.62
N GLU A 58 -6.72 31.97 -4.88
CA GLU A 58 -6.48 31.09 -3.75
C GLU A 58 -7.03 31.67 -2.45
N THR A 59 -6.87 32.97 -2.24
CA THR A 59 -7.34 33.68 -1.03
C THR A 59 -8.87 33.81 -0.96
N THR A 60 -9.58 33.88 -2.10
CA THR A 60 -11.04 34.01 -2.13
C THR A 60 -11.79 32.69 -2.00
N ALA A 61 -11.32 31.62 -2.67
CA ALA A 61 -12.09 30.36 -2.79
C ALA A 61 -11.23 29.09 -2.89
N CYS A 62 -9.92 29.18 -2.58
CA CYS A 62 -8.92 28.11 -2.64
C CYS A 62 -8.89 27.35 -3.97
N LEU A 63 -9.05 28.06 -5.10
CA LEU A 63 -9.30 27.42 -6.40
C LEU A 63 -8.09 26.66 -6.94
N VAL A 64 -6.86 27.11 -6.68
CA VAL A 64 -5.65 26.40 -7.11
C VAL A 64 -5.48 25.14 -6.28
N SER A 65 -5.58 25.23 -4.94
CA SER A 65 -5.52 24.05 -4.06
C SER A 65 -6.56 22.99 -4.44
N ARG A 66 -7.81 23.40 -4.71
CA ARG A 66 -8.90 22.49 -5.07
C ARG A 66 -8.71 21.82 -6.44
N CYS A 67 -8.12 22.53 -7.40
CA CYS A 67 -7.72 21.93 -8.68
C CYS A 67 -6.60 20.90 -8.48
N ILE A 68 -5.58 21.23 -7.67
CA ILE A 68 -4.45 20.33 -7.40
C ILE A 68 -4.93 19.06 -6.67
N GLU A 69 -5.75 19.19 -5.64
CA GLU A 69 -6.37 18.09 -4.89
C GLU A 69 -7.10 17.10 -5.80
N ALA A 70 -7.95 17.59 -6.71
CA ALA A 70 -8.66 16.77 -7.68
C ALA A 70 -7.73 16.11 -8.72
N LEU A 71 -6.68 16.81 -9.17
CA LEU A 71 -5.70 16.27 -10.13
C LEU A 71 -4.85 15.15 -9.51
N VAL A 72 -4.35 15.37 -8.28
CA VAL A 72 -3.51 14.41 -7.56
C VAL A 72 -4.30 13.15 -7.21
N SER A 73 -5.58 13.28 -6.85
CA SER A 73 -6.44 12.12 -6.51
C SER A 73 -6.57 11.09 -7.64
N VAL A 74 -6.25 11.44 -8.89
CA VAL A 74 -6.36 10.53 -10.05
C VAL A 74 -4.99 10.17 -10.64
N HIS A 75 -4.00 11.07 -10.61
CA HIS A 75 -2.72 10.89 -11.33
C HIS A 75 -1.46 11.13 -10.48
N GLY A 76 -1.59 11.42 -9.18
CA GLY A 76 -0.48 11.86 -8.36
C GLY A 76 0.06 13.24 -8.75
N VAL A 77 1.19 13.63 -8.15
CA VAL A 77 1.81 14.95 -8.37
C VAL A 77 2.50 15.10 -9.74
N SER A 78 2.72 14.01 -10.47
CA SER A 78 3.54 13.97 -11.71
C SER A 78 2.94 14.68 -12.94
N ARG A 79 1.73 15.25 -12.83
CA ARG A 79 1.11 16.12 -13.86
C ARG A 79 0.96 17.58 -13.42
N LEU A 80 1.57 17.98 -12.30
CA LEU A 80 1.54 19.35 -11.77
C LEU A 80 2.65 20.27 -12.31
N ASN A 81 3.25 19.95 -13.46
CA ASN A 81 4.38 20.68 -14.03
C ASN A 81 4.12 22.20 -14.19
N ASP A 82 2.86 22.58 -14.42
CA ASP A 82 2.41 23.98 -14.49
C ASP A 82 2.63 24.75 -13.16
N VAL A 83 2.52 24.06 -12.02
CA VAL A 83 2.71 24.62 -10.66
C VAL A 83 4.18 25.00 -10.43
N ASN A 84 5.13 24.34 -11.11
CA ASN A 84 6.55 24.67 -11.05
C ASN A 84 6.90 26.00 -11.76
N GLU A 85 5.94 26.63 -12.44
CA GLU A 85 6.07 27.95 -13.06
C GLU A 85 5.56 29.10 -12.17
N MET A 86 5.00 28.79 -10.99
CA MET A 86 4.49 29.78 -10.03
C MET A 86 5.61 30.47 -9.23
N GLN A 87 5.41 31.75 -8.89
CA GLN A 87 6.31 32.49 -8.00
C GLN A 87 6.35 31.86 -6.60
N PRO A 88 7.48 31.98 -5.86
CA PRO A 88 7.59 31.37 -4.52
C PRO A 88 6.55 31.85 -3.52
N GLY A 89 6.18 33.14 -3.56
CA GLY A 89 5.12 33.70 -2.71
C GLY A 89 3.74 33.12 -3.01
N ASP A 90 3.37 33.02 -4.29
CA ASP A 90 2.10 32.41 -4.73
C ASP A 90 2.06 30.92 -4.39
N PHE A 91 3.17 30.21 -4.56
CA PHE A 91 3.29 28.81 -4.16
C PHE A 91 3.22 28.62 -2.65
N GLN A 92 3.76 29.55 -1.84
CA GLN A 92 3.57 29.51 -0.38
C GLN A 92 2.09 29.64 0.00
N ILE A 93 1.35 30.60 -0.60
CA ILE A 93 -0.08 30.79 -0.33
C ILE A 93 -0.89 29.52 -0.65
N VAL A 94 -0.59 28.87 -1.79
CA VAL A 94 -1.20 27.59 -2.17
C VAL A 94 -0.77 26.46 -1.23
N ALA A 95 0.51 26.34 -0.87
CA ALA A 95 1.01 25.30 0.03
C ALA A 95 0.38 25.40 1.44
N GLU A 96 0.24 26.62 1.97
CA GLU A 96 -0.47 26.87 3.23
C GLU A 96 -1.96 26.51 3.15
N SER A 97 -2.63 26.80 2.03
CA SER A 97 -4.04 26.40 1.82
C SER A 97 -4.19 24.89 1.65
N MET A 98 -3.32 24.23 0.90
CA MET A 98 -3.25 22.77 0.82
C MET A 98 -3.04 22.14 2.20
N GLY A 99 -2.14 22.68 3.03
CA GLY A 99 -1.91 22.20 4.40
C GLY A 99 -3.09 22.39 5.35
N ARG A 100 -3.98 23.35 5.07
CA ARG A 100 -5.27 23.50 5.77
C ARG A 100 -6.35 22.54 5.26
N ARG A 101 -6.29 22.13 3.98
CA ARG A 101 -7.29 21.25 3.34
C ARG A 101 -6.99 19.76 3.50
N LEU A 102 -5.72 19.38 3.56
CA LEU A 102 -5.29 17.99 3.75
C LEU A 102 -5.34 17.61 5.23
N GLU A 103 -6.54 17.30 5.72
CA GLU A 103 -6.73 16.95 7.13
C GLU A 103 -5.98 15.65 7.52
N GLU A 104 -6.09 14.60 6.70
CA GLU A 104 -5.64 13.23 7.02
C GLU A 104 -4.13 12.97 6.82
N SER A 105 -3.52 13.49 5.75
CA SER A 105 -2.10 13.25 5.43
C SER A 105 -1.48 14.39 4.63
N HIS A 106 -0.26 14.79 5.01
CA HIS A 106 0.53 15.80 4.31
C HIS A 106 1.51 15.21 3.28
N ASP A 107 1.46 13.91 2.99
CA ASP A 107 2.38 13.24 2.05
C ASP A 107 2.32 13.84 0.64
N VAL A 108 1.11 14.17 0.17
CA VAL A 108 0.88 14.88 -1.10
C VAL A 108 1.51 16.26 -1.10
N LEU A 109 1.38 17.01 0.01
CA LEU A 109 1.95 18.35 0.15
C LEU A 109 3.47 18.30 0.16
N TYR A 110 4.08 17.38 0.92
CA TYR A 110 5.53 17.18 0.90
C TYR A 110 6.04 16.84 -0.51
N LYS A 111 5.39 15.90 -1.22
CA LYS A 111 5.81 15.48 -2.56
C LYS A 111 5.64 16.61 -3.59
N MET A 112 4.63 17.45 -3.45
CA MET A 112 4.47 18.68 -4.23
C MET A 112 5.57 19.71 -3.93
N VAL A 113 5.90 19.92 -2.66
CA VAL A 113 6.94 20.87 -2.23
C VAL A 113 8.35 20.42 -2.65
N ASP A 114 8.71 19.13 -2.55
CA ASP A 114 10.01 18.67 -3.07
C ASP A 114 10.08 18.80 -4.60
N LEU A 115 9.03 18.46 -5.35
CA LEU A 115 9.02 18.68 -6.80
C LEU A 115 9.17 20.16 -7.16
N TYR A 116 8.43 21.05 -6.49
CA TYR A 116 8.56 22.50 -6.69
C TYR A 116 9.98 22.99 -6.40
N LEU A 117 10.63 22.51 -5.33
CA LEU A 117 12.00 22.88 -4.95
C LEU A 117 13.08 22.17 -5.79
N LYS A 118 12.73 21.10 -6.51
CA LYS A 118 13.61 20.32 -7.40
C LYS A 118 13.61 20.84 -8.83
N GLU A 119 12.46 21.30 -9.31
CA GLU A 119 12.20 21.61 -10.73
C GLU A 119 11.89 23.10 -10.97
N ASN A 120 12.11 23.94 -9.96
CA ASN A 120 11.88 25.37 -10.01
C ASN A 120 12.62 26.04 -11.17
N LYS A 121 11.92 26.91 -11.91
CA LYS A 121 12.52 27.68 -13.03
C LYS A 121 13.13 29.02 -12.60
N PHE A 122 12.90 29.48 -11.37
CA PHE A 122 13.45 30.74 -10.86
C PHE A 122 14.84 30.52 -10.25
N GLU A 123 15.76 31.46 -10.52
CA GLU A 123 17.20 31.20 -10.50
C GLU A 123 17.80 30.86 -9.10
N LYS A 124 17.11 31.27 -8.02
CA LYS A 124 17.13 30.64 -6.69
C LYS A 124 15.85 31.00 -5.92
N VAL A 125 15.20 29.99 -5.34
CA VAL A 125 14.30 30.20 -4.19
C VAL A 125 15.15 30.44 -2.94
N THR A 126 14.94 31.56 -2.25
CA THR A 126 15.73 31.97 -1.06
C THR A 126 15.58 30.99 0.11
N GLU A 127 16.47 31.09 1.11
CA GLU A 127 16.33 30.30 2.35
C GLU A 127 15.05 30.68 3.10
N GLU A 128 14.69 31.96 3.05
CA GLU A 128 13.51 32.56 3.67
C GLU A 128 12.21 32.05 3.04
N GLU A 129 12.07 32.12 1.70
CA GLU A 129 10.91 31.58 0.97
C GLU A 129 10.80 30.07 1.15
N ARG A 130 11.93 29.34 1.06
CA ARG A 130 11.93 27.88 1.25
C ARG A 130 11.54 27.49 2.67
N SER A 131 12.01 28.23 3.67
CA SER A 131 11.57 28.10 5.05
C SER A 131 10.06 28.38 5.18
N GLY A 132 9.55 29.45 4.55
CA GLY A 132 8.13 29.80 4.48
C GLY A 132 7.28 28.66 3.93
N ILE A 133 7.55 28.25 2.69
CA ILE A 133 6.90 27.12 1.99
C ILE A 133 6.93 25.86 2.86
N CYS A 134 8.08 25.47 3.38
CA CYS A 134 8.22 24.26 4.21
C CYS A 134 7.55 24.36 5.59
N ASN A 135 7.17 25.54 6.09
CA ASN A 135 6.39 25.67 7.33
C ASN A 135 4.91 25.27 7.15
N SER A 136 4.41 25.10 5.91
CA SER A 136 3.07 24.55 5.64
C SER A 136 2.95 23.04 5.94
N ILE A 137 4.08 22.34 6.07
CA ILE A 137 4.12 20.88 6.25
C ILE A 137 4.06 20.53 7.75
N ASP A 138 2.97 19.87 8.14
CA ASP A 138 2.84 19.26 9.46
C ASP A 138 3.48 17.86 9.48
N CYS A 139 4.66 17.76 10.10
CA CYS A 139 5.37 16.48 10.24
C CYS A 139 4.57 15.40 10.98
N THR A 140 3.55 15.77 11.79
CA THR A 140 2.72 14.79 12.51
C THR A 140 1.72 14.06 11.61
N LYS A 141 1.47 14.60 10.40
CA LYS A 141 0.60 14.05 9.37
C LYS A 141 1.37 13.40 8.20
N LEU A 142 2.69 13.25 8.31
CA LEU A 142 3.48 12.52 7.34
C LEU A 142 3.51 11.03 7.68
N SER A 143 3.41 10.16 6.67
CA SER A 143 3.68 8.74 6.83
C SER A 143 5.15 8.49 7.21
N SER A 144 5.44 7.34 7.82
CA SER A 144 6.82 7.00 8.20
C SER A 144 7.78 6.85 7.01
N GLU A 145 7.27 6.59 5.81
CA GLU A 145 8.06 6.52 4.57
C GLU A 145 8.42 7.94 4.10
N THR A 146 7.41 8.80 3.93
CA THR A 146 7.60 10.19 3.50
C THR A 146 8.36 11.04 4.55
N LEU A 147 8.27 10.71 5.84
CA LEU A 147 9.08 11.36 6.88
C LEU A 147 10.58 11.00 6.77
N VAL A 148 10.91 9.76 6.39
CA VAL A 148 12.30 9.35 6.13
C VAL A 148 12.83 10.02 4.86
N GLU A 149 12.03 10.09 3.79
CA GLU A 149 12.36 10.89 2.59
C GLU A 149 12.67 12.35 2.96
N CYS A 150 11.81 12.98 3.77
CA CYS A 150 11.95 14.37 4.22
C CYS A 150 13.23 14.62 5.04
N VAL A 151 13.65 13.66 5.86
CA VAL A 151 14.87 13.77 6.69
C VAL A 151 16.15 13.56 5.86
N GLN A 152 16.08 12.76 4.80
CA GLN A 152 17.22 12.51 3.89
C GLN A 152 17.37 13.55 2.79
N ASN A 153 16.36 14.40 2.57
CA ASN A 153 16.34 15.37 1.47
C ASN A 153 17.19 16.63 1.76
N PRO A 154 18.31 16.87 1.04
CA PRO A 154 19.20 17.99 1.31
C PRO A 154 18.63 19.37 0.91
N ARG A 155 17.46 19.43 0.25
CA ARG A 155 16.77 20.71 -0.02
C ARG A 155 15.97 21.21 1.18
N MET A 156 15.62 20.32 2.11
CA MET A 156 14.68 20.64 3.18
C MET A 156 15.35 21.50 4.27
N PRO A 157 14.76 22.64 4.68
CA PRO A 157 15.32 23.48 5.73
C PRO A 157 15.54 22.70 7.02
N LEU A 158 16.68 22.93 7.70
CA LEU A 158 17.03 22.25 8.96
C LEU A 158 15.92 22.30 10.02
N ARG A 159 15.11 23.38 10.03
CA ARG A 159 13.95 23.52 10.92
C ARG A 159 12.88 22.44 10.71
N LEU A 160 12.65 22.01 9.48
CA LEU A 160 11.71 20.94 9.14
C LEU A 160 12.31 19.57 9.50
N VAL A 161 13.56 19.33 9.12
CA VAL A 161 14.29 18.07 9.42
C VAL A 161 14.36 17.81 10.92
N VAL A 162 14.68 18.84 11.73
CA VAL A 162 14.72 18.71 13.20
C VAL A 162 13.34 18.42 13.79
N ARG A 163 12.25 19.01 13.27
CA ARG A 163 10.87 18.67 13.70
C ARG A 163 10.53 17.21 13.43
N ALA A 164 10.85 16.72 12.23
CA ALA A 164 10.62 15.33 11.83
C ALA A 164 11.40 14.33 12.71
N VAL A 165 12.70 14.54 12.91
CA VAL A 165 13.56 13.68 13.76
C VAL A 165 13.12 13.71 15.22
N MET A 166 12.72 14.87 15.76
CA MET A 166 12.18 14.96 17.12
C MET A 166 10.88 14.17 17.30
N LEU A 167 9.99 14.15 16.30
CA LEU A 167 8.76 13.36 16.34
C LEU A 167 9.05 11.85 16.39
N GLU A 168 9.96 11.37 15.54
CA GLU A 168 10.37 9.96 15.53
C GLU A 168 11.00 9.53 16.88
N HIS A 169 11.86 10.39 17.45
CA HIS A 169 12.43 10.17 18.78
C HIS A 169 11.37 10.14 19.90
N LEU A 170 10.33 10.98 19.83
CA LEU A 170 9.22 10.97 20.79
C LEU A 170 8.38 9.69 20.67
N ASN A 171 7.99 9.30 19.46
CA ASN A 171 7.25 8.06 19.21
C ASN A 171 8.01 6.82 19.68
N THR A 172 9.33 6.77 19.42
CA THR A 172 10.22 5.71 19.90
C THR A 172 10.25 5.65 21.43
N ARG A 173 10.43 6.79 22.12
CA ARG A 173 10.43 6.87 23.58
C ARG A 173 9.08 6.48 24.19
N HIS A 174 7.98 6.90 23.58
CA HIS A 174 6.63 6.55 24.03
C HIS A 174 6.35 5.05 23.93
N SER A 175 6.72 4.43 22.80
CA SER A 175 6.63 2.97 22.61
C SER A 175 7.45 2.20 23.65
N ILE A 176 8.69 2.62 23.92
CA ILE A 176 9.55 2.02 24.96
C ILE A 176 8.93 2.17 26.36
N ALA A 177 8.36 3.34 26.68
CA ALA A 177 7.70 3.59 27.96
C ALA A 177 6.47 2.71 28.18
N LEU A 178 5.60 2.59 27.17
CA LEU A 178 4.45 1.68 27.20
C LEU A 178 4.88 0.22 27.35
N ALA A 179 5.88 -0.23 26.59
CA ALA A 179 6.44 -1.57 26.70
C ALA A 179 7.13 -1.82 28.07
N GLY A 180 7.58 -0.77 28.75
CA GLY A 180 8.08 -0.83 30.13
C GLY A 180 6.95 -1.00 31.15
N ALA A 181 5.90 -0.17 31.05
CA ALA A 181 4.71 -0.23 31.90
C ALA A 181 3.98 -1.58 31.78
N GLN A 182 3.81 -2.09 30.56
CA GLN A 182 3.19 -3.39 30.29
C GLN A 182 4.03 -4.55 30.84
N ARG A 183 5.37 -4.47 30.77
CA ARG A 183 6.27 -5.42 31.46
C ARG A 183 6.14 -5.36 32.99
N HIS A 184 5.85 -4.20 33.57
CA HIS A 184 5.55 -4.07 35.01
C HIS A 184 4.18 -4.68 35.38
N GLN A 185 3.13 -4.44 34.60
CA GLN A 185 1.83 -5.10 34.78
C GLN A 185 1.96 -6.62 34.71
N LEU A 186 2.60 -7.16 33.67
CA LEU A 186 2.82 -8.60 33.51
C LEU A 186 3.67 -9.20 34.65
N ARG A 187 4.62 -8.46 35.25
CA ARG A 187 5.33 -8.89 36.46
C ARG A 187 4.40 -8.96 37.68
N PHE A 188 3.51 -7.98 37.85
CA PHE A 188 2.55 -7.93 38.95
C PHE A 188 1.50 -9.07 38.86
N GLU A 189 0.96 -9.31 37.66
CA GLU A 189 0.07 -10.44 37.38
C GLU A 189 0.76 -11.79 37.58
N ASN A 190 2.01 -11.95 37.14
CA ASN A 190 2.72 -13.21 37.33
C ASN A 190 3.06 -13.48 38.81
N ASN A 191 3.35 -12.46 39.62
CA ASN A 191 3.52 -12.65 41.06
C ASN A 191 2.20 -13.02 41.76
N THR A 192 1.10 -12.32 41.47
CA THR A 192 -0.21 -12.64 42.04
C THR A 192 -0.74 -14.02 41.57
N ARG A 193 -0.53 -14.40 40.30
CA ARG A 193 -0.75 -15.78 39.81
C ARG A 193 0.10 -16.79 40.57
N ARG A 194 1.42 -16.56 40.74
CA ARG A 194 2.31 -17.46 41.50
C ARG A 194 1.88 -17.62 42.95
N GLN A 195 1.40 -16.56 43.59
CA GLN A 195 0.92 -16.59 44.98
C GLN A 195 -0.40 -17.37 45.10
N ARG A 196 -1.40 -17.08 44.25
CA ARG A 196 -2.65 -17.86 44.16
C ARG A 196 -2.40 -19.33 43.80
N GLN A 197 -1.42 -19.62 42.94
CA GLN A 197 -1.05 -20.97 42.53
C GLN A 197 -0.29 -21.74 43.63
N ARG A 198 0.50 -21.05 44.47
CA ARG A 198 1.08 -21.60 45.71
C ARG A 198 0.00 -21.94 46.74
N GLN A 199 -1.00 -21.07 46.92
CA GLN A 199 -2.14 -21.35 47.79
C GLN A 199 -2.98 -22.53 47.28
N ARG A 200 -3.35 -22.54 45.98
CA ARG A 200 -4.01 -23.72 45.36
C ARG A 200 -3.20 -25.00 45.57
N ARG A 201 -1.89 -25.00 45.31
CA ARG A 201 -1.02 -26.18 45.53
C ARG A 201 -0.97 -26.69 46.98
N ARG A 202 -1.31 -25.87 47.99
CA ARG A 202 -1.46 -26.30 49.40
C ARG A 202 -2.86 -26.85 49.73
N SER A 203 -3.79 -26.81 48.79
CA SER A 203 -5.21 -27.13 48.98
C SER A 203 -5.75 -28.14 47.95
N MET A 204 -4.89 -28.74 47.12
CA MET A 204 -5.30 -29.75 46.13
C MET A 204 -5.18 -31.15 46.73
N THR A 205 -6.13 -32.02 46.42
CA THR A 205 -6.05 -33.46 46.71
C THR A 205 -5.14 -34.17 45.71
N LEU A 206 -4.83 -35.45 45.98
CA LEU A 206 -4.07 -36.28 45.03
C LEU A 206 -4.82 -36.49 43.70
N GLY A 207 -6.14 -36.61 43.74
CA GLY A 207 -6.98 -36.74 42.54
C GLY A 207 -6.91 -35.51 41.64
N ASP A 208 -6.97 -34.30 42.23
CA ASP A 208 -6.82 -33.04 41.48
C ASP A 208 -5.46 -32.94 40.78
N PHE A 209 -4.39 -33.41 41.42
CA PHE A 209 -3.06 -33.41 40.84
C PHE A 209 -3.01 -34.33 39.61
N LEU A 210 -3.52 -35.57 39.75
CA LEU A 210 -3.54 -36.55 38.67
C LEU A 210 -4.41 -36.10 37.48
N TYR A 211 -5.58 -35.53 37.73
CA TYR A 211 -6.46 -34.98 36.68
C TYR A 211 -5.79 -33.82 35.93
N ARG A 212 -5.11 -32.92 36.66
CA ARG A 212 -4.32 -31.84 36.05
C ARG A 212 -3.14 -32.37 35.23
N ASP A 213 -2.46 -33.40 35.71
CA ASP A 213 -1.29 -33.96 35.04
C ASP A 213 -1.69 -34.82 33.81
N ALA A 214 -2.89 -35.41 33.81
CA ALA A 214 -3.51 -36.04 32.64
C ALA A 214 -3.85 -35.01 31.56
N THR A 215 -4.62 -33.97 31.90
CA THR A 215 -5.02 -32.90 30.97
C THR A 215 -3.82 -32.10 30.42
N LEU A 216 -2.74 -31.96 31.19
CA LEU A 216 -1.46 -31.43 30.69
C LEU A 216 -0.79 -32.33 29.64
N ARG A 217 -0.87 -33.66 29.77
CA ARG A 217 -0.36 -34.59 28.74
C ARG A 217 -1.24 -34.58 27.48
N GLU A 218 -2.56 -34.47 27.63
CA GLU A 218 -3.49 -34.36 26.50
C GLU A 218 -3.27 -33.07 25.71
N THR A 219 -3.19 -31.92 26.37
CA THR A 219 -2.90 -30.63 25.71
C THR A 219 -1.49 -30.57 25.11
N ALA A 220 -0.50 -31.21 25.73
CA ALA A 220 0.83 -31.36 25.12
C ALA A 220 0.79 -32.23 23.84
N LYS A 221 0.09 -33.38 23.88
CA LYS A 221 -0.12 -34.24 22.68
C LYS A 221 -0.83 -33.46 21.58
N LEU A 222 -1.94 -32.78 21.91
CA LEU A 222 -2.71 -31.98 20.98
C LEU A 222 -1.83 -30.91 20.31
N LYS A 223 -1.01 -30.20 21.10
CA LYS A 223 -0.03 -29.26 20.55
C LYS A 223 0.99 -29.94 19.62
N THR A 224 1.60 -31.06 20.00
CA THR A 224 2.57 -31.74 19.11
C THR A 224 1.94 -32.24 17.80
N MET A 225 0.65 -32.57 17.80
CA MET A 225 -0.08 -32.87 16.57
C MET A 225 -0.34 -31.61 15.75
N MET A 226 -0.73 -30.50 16.40
CA MET A 226 -0.94 -29.19 15.76
C MET A 226 0.34 -28.64 15.12
N ASP A 227 1.46 -28.63 15.86
CA ASP A 227 2.78 -28.22 15.34
C ASP A 227 3.19 -29.08 14.11
N SER A 228 2.77 -30.35 14.06
CA SER A 228 2.99 -31.27 12.94
C SER A 228 2.04 -31.02 11.76
N THR A 229 0.74 -30.76 11.99
CA THR A 229 -0.19 -30.37 10.93
C THR A 229 0.19 -29.03 10.32
N ASP A 230 0.65 -28.06 11.13
CA ASP A 230 1.07 -26.74 10.67
C ASP A 230 2.35 -26.84 9.83
N ALA A 231 3.25 -27.78 10.14
CA ALA A 231 4.40 -28.09 9.30
C ALA A 231 3.98 -28.73 7.96
N ARG A 232 2.99 -29.64 7.98
CA ARG A 232 2.42 -30.24 6.76
C ARG A 232 1.71 -29.20 5.89
N ILE A 233 0.89 -28.33 6.47
CA ILE A 233 0.17 -27.26 5.77
C ILE A 233 1.18 -26.34 5.07
N ARG A 234 2.17 -25.81 5.79
CA ARG A 234 3.22 -24.97 5.19
C ARG A 234 3.97 -25.67 4.05
N SER A 235 4.24 -26.97 4.18
CA SER A 235 4.88 -27.77 3.10
C SER A 235 3.99 -27.89 1.86
N LEU A 236 2.68 -28.09 2.02
CA LEU A 236 1.73 -28.16 0.92
C LEU A 236 1.49 -26.78 0.28
N GLU A 237 1.48 -25.70 1.08
CA GLU A 237 1.47 -24.33 0.59
C GLU A 237 2.74 -24.00 -0.21
N GLU A 238 3.91 -24.51 0.20
CA GLU A 238 5.17 -24.39 -0.55
C GLU A 238 5.08 -25.10 -1.90
N GLU A 239 4.55 -26.31 -1.93
CA GLU A 239 4.33 -27.13 -3.13
C GLU A 239 3.33 -26.47 -4.09
N VAL A 240 2.19 -25.97 -3.59
CA VAL A 240 1.19 -25.23 -4.39
C VAL A 240 1.76 -23.89 -4.89
N ARG A 241 2.55 -23.17 -4.08
CA ARG A 241 3.26 -21.94 -4.52
C ARG A 241 4.33 -22.24 -5.57
N CYS A 242 4.96 -23.41 -5.52
CA CYS A 242 5.89 -23.87 -6.55
C CYS A 242 5.16 -24.21 -7.85
N MET A 243 4.10 -25.04 -7.79
CA MET A 243 3.29 -25.44 -8.94
C MET A 243 2.66 -24.22 -9.66
N ASN A 244 2.06 -23.28 -8.91
CA ASN A 244 1.53 -22.05 -9.50
C ASN A 244 2.63 -21.21 -10.16
N ARG A 245 3.84 -21.17 -9.60
CA ARG A 245 4.99 -20.47 -10.21
C ARG A 245 5.45 -21.13 -11.51
N VAL A 246 5.37 -22.46 -11.63
CA VAL A 246 5.66 -23.18 -12.88
C VAL A 246 4.58 -22.87 -13.92
N LEU A 247 3.29 -23.05 -13.59
CA LEU A 247 2.17 -22.80 -14.50
C LEU A 247 2.17 -21.36 -15.05
N LEU A 248 2.35 -20.36 -14.19
CA LEU A 248 2.44 -18.95 -14.61
C LEU A 248 3.66 -18.67 -15.51
N ARG A 249 4.74 -19.44 -15.37
CA ARG A 249 5.95 -19.30 -16.18
C ARG A 249 5.81 -20.00 -17.54
N GLU A 250 5.15 -21.15 -17.59
CA GLU A 250 4.82 -21.83 -18.85
C GLU A 250 3.86 -20.97 -19.70
N CYS A 251 2.86 -20.33 -19.08
CA CYS A 251 1.99 -19.35 -19.76
C CYS A 251 2.75 -18.14 -20.34
N GLN A 252 3.85 -17.69 -19.72
CA GLN A 252 4.68 -16.61 -20.27
C GLN A 252 5.58 -17.10 -21.42
N VAL A 253 6.13 -18.31 -21.34
CA VAL A 253 7.00 -18.87 -22.40
C VAL A 253 6.19 -19.19 -23.66
N SER A 254 4.91 -19.58 -23.55
CA SER A 254 4.06 -19.88 -24.70
C SER A 254 3.78 -18.70 -25.66
N VAL A 255 4.17 -17.47 -25.32
CA VAL A 255 3.94 -16.27 -26.15
C VAL A 255 5.17 -15.86 -26.97
N LEU A 256 6.39 -16.29 -26.60
CA LEU A 256 7.65 -15.88 -27.24
C LEU A 256 8.64 -17.06 -27.43
N GLY A 257 8.14 -18.22 -27.87
CA GLY A 257 8.90 -19.48 -27.90
C GLY A 257 8.62 -20.40 -29.10
N SER A 258 8.28 -19.87 -30.27
CA SER A 258 8.15 -20.69 -31.49
C SER A 258 9.52 -21.03 -32.09
N GLU A 259 9.64 -22.24 -32.65
CA GLU A 259 10.79 -22.75 -33.42
C GLU A 259 12.17 -22.88 -32.72
N ARG A 260 12.49 -24.09 -32.22
CA ARG A 260 13.41 -25.03 -32.92
C ARG A 260 13.72 -26.29 -32.10
N SER A 261 13.87 -27.42 -32.81
CA SER A 261 14.16 -28.73 -32.24
C SER A 261 15.60 -29.18 -32.53
N ALA A 262 16.31 -29.65 -31.50
CA ALA A 262 17.46 -30.56 -31.58
C ALA A 262 17.59 -31.25 -30.21
N SER A 263 17.33 -32.56 -30.09
CA SER A 263 18.23 -33.67 -30.45
C SER A 263 19.30 -33.94 -29.40
N PHE A 264 19.24 -35.13 -28.79
CA PHE A 264 20.42 -35.98 -28.58
C PHE A 264 20.01 -37.45 -28.67
N HIS A 265 20.90 -38.29 -29.20
CA HIS A 265 20.62 -39.67 -29.59
C HIS A 265 21.79 -40.53 -29.10
N PHE A 266 21.51 -41.62 -28.37
CA PHE A 266 22.54 -42.63 -28.06
C PHE A 266 21.91 -44.04 -28.03
N VAL A 267 22.48 -44.90 -28.86
CA VAL A 267 22.23 -46.34 -29.09
C VAL A 267 23.62 -46.84 -29.54
N THR A 268 24.19 -47.96 -29.10
CA THR A 268 23.78 -49.37 -29.35
C THR A 268 24.57 -50.33 -28.42
N ASP A 269 24.42 -51.66 -28.41
CA ASP A 269 23.29 -52.64 -28.49
C ASP A 269 23.90 -54.05 -28.19
N GLU A 270 23.19 -55.17 -27.98
CA GLU A 270 21.74 -55.43 -27.94
C GLU A 270 21.40 -56.07 -26.55
N ASN A 271 21.06 -57.35 -26.26
CA ASN A 271 20.44 -58.52 -26.93
C ASN A 271 19.82 -59.38 -25.78
N VAL A 272 18.71 -60.13 -25.88
CA VAL A 272 17.79 -60.47 -26.99
C VAL A 272 16.35 -60.31 -26.47
N GLY A 273 15.39 -59.81 -27.27
CA GLY A 273 13.99 -59.80 -26.81
C GLY A 273 12.97 -59.03 -27.66
N SER A 274 12.73 -59.43 -28.91
CA SER A 274 11.82 -58.71 -29.80
C SER A 274 10.34 -58.79 -29.37
N VAL A 275 9.77 -57.66 -28.95
CA VAL A 275 8.31 -57.48 -28.74
C VAL A 275 7.85 -56.26 -29.53
N LYS A 276 6.82 -56.45 -30.38
CA LYS A 276 6.36 -55.43 -31.33
C LYS A 276 5.64 -54.28 -30.60
N ASN A 277 6.07 -53.04 -30.89
CA ASN A 277 5.53 -51.82 -30.27
C ASN A 277 4.10 -51.49 -30.73
N GLY A 278 3.11 -52.14 -30.09
CA GLY A 278 1.70 -51.73 -30.20
C GLY A 278 1.47 -50.35 -29.59
N THR A 279 0.62 -49.55 -30.24
CA THR A 279 0.30 -48.18 -29.78
C THR A 279 -0.38 -48.21 -28.41
N PHE A 280 -0.31 -47.09 -27.66
CA PHE A 280 -0.87 -47.00 -26.30
C PHE A 280 -2.35 -47.44 -26.24
N ARG A 281 -3.14 -47.10 -27.27
CA ARG A 281 -4.55 -47.49 -27.41
C ARG A 281 -4.75 -49.02 -27.52
N GLN A 282 -3.82 -49.76 -28.13
CA GLN A 282 -3.88 -51.23 -28.17
C GLN A 282 -3.56 -51.83 -26.79
N ARG A 283 -2.54 -51.32 -26.08
CA ARG A 283 -2.21 -51.77 -24.72
C ARG A 283 -3.35 -51.54 -23.73
N LEU A 284 -4.01 -50.37 -23.81
CA LEU A 284 -5.18 -50.05 -22.98
C LEU A 284 -6.35 -51.02 -23.23
N MET A 285 -6.64 -51.34 -24.51
CA MET A 285 -7.68 -52.31 -24.88
C MET A 285 -7.37 -53.74 -24.40
N ILE A 286 -6.10 -54.17 -24.41
CA ILE A 286 -5.69 -55.48 -23.88
C ILE A 286 -5.88 -55.53 -22.36
N GLY A 287 -5.50 -54.48 -21.63
CA GLY A 287 -5.72 -54.38 -20.18
C GLY A 287 -7.20 -54.49 -19.81
N LEU A 288 -8.07 -53.69 -20.46
CA LEU A 288 -9.52 -53.74 -20.25
C LEU A 288 -10.14 -55.09 -20.63
N LYS A 289 -9.69 -55.72 -21.72
CA LYS A 289 -10.22 -57.04 -22.15
C LYS A 289 -9.84 -58.18 -21.19
N ASN A 290 -8.76 -58.05 -20.44
CA ASN A 290 -8.39 -58.99 -19.38
C ASN A 290 -9.16 -58.71 -18.08
N ALA A 291 -9.41 -57.43 -17.73
CA ALA A 291 -10.09 -57.05 -16.48
C ALA A 291 -11.54 -57.56 -16.36
N PHE A 292 -12.25 -57.76 -17.49
CA PHE A 292 -13.64 -58.25 -17.52
C PHE A 292 -13.76 -59.75 -17.84
N ARG A 293 -12.67 -60.52 -17.83
CA ARG A 293 -12.70 -61.95 -18.16
C ARG A 293 -13.11 -62.80 -16.95
N VAL A 294 -14.42 -62.96 -16.75
CA VAL A 294 -14.97 -63.90 -15.77
C VAL A 294 -14.46 -65.33 -16.05
N PRO A 295 -13.88 -66.03 -15.05
CA PRO A 295 -13.48 -67.42 -15.21
C PRO A 295 -14.71 -68.34 -15.13
N ASN A 296 -15.09 -68.95 -16.26
CA ASN A 296 -16.07 -70.03 -16.23
C ASN A 296 -15.49 -71.26 -15.52
N SER A 297 -16.34 -71.91 -14.74
CA SER A 297 -16.04 -73.14 -14.01
C SER A 297 -15.65 -74.30 -14.92
N VAL A 298 -14.68 -75.11 -14.48
CA VAL A 298 -14.60 -76.53 -14.84
C VAL A 298 -14.63 -77.33 -13.55
N SER A 299 -15.65 -78.18 -13.43
CA SER A 299 -15.86 -79.10 -12.32
C SER A 299 -15.84 -80.54 -12.84
N THR A 300 -14.80 -81.28 -12.50
CA THR A 300 -14.70 -82.76 -12.34
C THR A 300 -13.27 -83.04 -11.89
#